data_AF-A0A5C8AT39-F1
#
_entry.id   AF-A0A5C8AT39-F1
#
_cell.length_a   1.000
_cell.length_b   1.000
_cell.length_c   1.000
_cell.angle_alpha   90.00
_cell.angle_beta   90.00
_cell.angle_gamma   90.00
#
_symmetry.space_group_name_H-M   'P 1'
#
loop_
_entity.id
_entity.type
_entity.pdbx_description
1 polymer ?
#
loop_
_entity_poly.entity_id
_entity_poly.type
_entity_poly.pdbx_seq_one_letter_code
_entity_poly.pdbx_strand_id
1 'polypeptide(L)'
;MSTTTIPQSDDHDRLANVEPEIKAEILAEALPYIRKFHGKTIVVKYGGNAMTEEKLKHGFARDVILLKLVGMNPVVVHGGGPQIDSALKRLGKEGNFVQGMRITDEETMEVVEWVLGGEVQQ
;
A
#
# COMPACT_ATOMS: atom_id res chain seq x y z
N MET A 1 -2.76 -26.02 -27.01
CA MET A 1 -2.49 -24.67 -26.47
C MET A 1 -2.46 -24.81 -24.96
N SER A 2 -1.26 -24.94 -24.37
CA SER A 2 -1.10 -25.06 -22.92
C SER A 2 -1.29 -23.69 -22.29
N THR A 3 -2.33 -23.57 -21.47
CA THR A 3 -2.48 -22.50 -20.49
C THR A 3 -1.39 -22.66 -19.43
N THR A 4 -0.36 -21.81 -19.50
CA THR A 4 0.60 -21.63 -18.41
C THR A 4 -0.13 -20.95 -17.26
N THR A 5 -0.59 -21.75 -16.29
CA THR A 5 -1.03 -21.24 -15.00
C THR A 5 0.20 -20.70 -14.28
N ILE A 6 0.23 -19.39 -14.05
CA ILE A 6 1.25 -18.74 -13.21
C ILE A 6 1.05 -19.27 -11.78
N PRO A 7 2.07 -19.85 -11.11
CA PRO A 7 1.92 -20.27 -9.73
C PRO A 7 1.76 -19.01 -8.86
N GLN A 8 0.62 -18.87 -8.19
CA GLN A 8 0.50 -17.98 -7.05
C GLN A 8 1.31 -18.60 -5.91
N SER A 9 2.56 -18.15 -5.74
CA SER A 9 3.34 -18.52 -4.57
C SER A 9 2.89 -17.67 -3.39
N ASP A 10 2.11 -18.28 -2.50
CA ASP A 10 1.81 -17.74 -1.18
C ASP A 10 3.12 -17.50 -0.43
N ASP A 11 3.34 -16.27 0.06
CA ASP A 11 4.56 -15.94 0.82
C ASP A 11 4.71 -16.80 2.09
N HIS A 12 3.63 -17.45 2.53
CA HIS A 12 3.62 -18.39 3.67
C HIS A 12 4.50 -19.63 3.44
N ASP A 13 4.70 -20.04 2.19
CA ASP A 13 5.51 -21.22 1.83
C ASP A 13 7.02 -20.94 1.88
N ARG A 14 7.44 -19.67 1.73
CA ARG A 14 8.87 -19.30 1.69
C ARG A 14 9.55 -19.39 3.06
N LEU A 15 8.79 -19.23 4.14
CA LEU A 15 9.29 -19.25 5.52
C LEU A 15 9.14 -20.62 6.20
N ALA A 16 8.39 -21.55 5.60
CA ALA A 16 8.20 -22.89 6.13
C ALA A 16 9.53 -23.68 6.19
N ASN A 17 10.45 -23.39 5.28
CA ASN A 17 11.75 -24.07 5.14
C ASN A 17 12.92 -23.36 5.85
N VAL A 18 12.64 -22.35 6.68
CA VAL A 18 13.69 -21.66 7.45
C VAL A 18 13.75 -22.25 8.85
N GLU A 19 14.94 -22.73 9.24
CA GLU A 19 15.20 -23.31 10.56
C GLU A 19 14.81 -22.34 11.69
N PRO A 20 14.21 -22.84 12.80
CA PRO A 20 13.78 -22.00 13.91
C PRO A 20 14.89 -21.12 14.51
N GLU A 21 16.12 -21.63 14.58
CA GLU A 21 17.29 -20.91 15.09
C GLU A 21 17.56 -19.66 14.26
N ILE A 22 17.53 -19.78 12.94
CA ILE A 22 17.75 -18.66 12.01
C ILE A 22 16.65 -17.61 12.18
N LYS A 23 15.39 -18.02 12.37
CA LYS A 23 14.29 -17.06 12.62
C LYS A 23 14.50 -16.29 13.91
N ALA A 24 14.94 -16.96 14.97
CA ALA A 24 15.21 -16.34 16.26
C ALA A 24 16.38 -15.35 16.17
N GLU A 25 17.46 -15.70 15.47
CA GLU A 25 18.60 -14.82 15.23
C GLU A 25 18.20 -13.56 14.45
N ILE A 26 17.46 -13.69 13.36
CA ILE A 26 16.96 -12.55 12.57
C ILE A 26 16.12 -11.61 13.42
N LEU A 27 15.21 -12.16 14.25
CA LEU A 27 14.39 -11.35 15.14
C LEU A 27 15.21 -10.65 16.22
N ALA A 28 16.21 -11.33 16.80
CA ALA A 28 17.10 -10.76 17.79
C ALA A 28 17.93 -9.60 17.21
N GLU A 29 18.44 -9.74 15.99
CA GLU A 29 19.18 -8.69 15.27
C GLU A 29 18.28 -7.51 14.88
N ALA A 30 16.97 -7.73 14.70
CA ALA A 30 16.01 -6.67 14.42
C ALA A 30 15.63 -5.84 15.66
N LEU A 31 15.77 -6.38 16.88
CA LEU A 31 15.34 -5.74 18.13
C LEU A 31 15.91 -4.32 18.34
N PRO A 32 17.20 -4.02 18.07
CA PRO A 32 17.73 -2.67 18.19
C PRO A 32 16.98 -1.65 17.33
N TYR A 33 16.58 -2.03 16.12
CA TYR A 33 15.80 -1.17 15.22
C TYR A 33 14.38 -0.96 15.73
N ILE A 34 13.74 -2.02 16.21
CA ILE A 34 12.39 -1.96 16.81
C ILE A 34 12.41 -1.02 18.02
N ARG A 35 13.36 -1.20 18.93
CA ARG A 35 13.52 -0.36 20.13
C ARG A 35 13.76 1.10 19.79
N LYS A 36 14.56 1.38 18.76
CA LYS A 36 14.87 2.76 18.32
C LYS A 36 13.61 3.54 17.94
N PHE A 37 12.62 2.89 17.34
CA PHE A 37 11.38 3.52 16.87
C PHE A 37 10.15 3.20 17.72
N HIS A 38 10.31 2.44 18.80
CA HIS A 38 9.23 2.11 19.72
C HIS A 38 8.57 3.40 20.26
N GLY A 39 7.23 3.45 20.22
CA GLY A 39 6.41 4.60 20.60
C GLY A 39 6.46 5.78 19.64
N LYS A 40 7.29 5.75 18.58
CA LYS A 40 7.38 6.83 17.59
C LYS A 40 6.24 6.77 16.58
N THR A 41 5.87 7.93 16.07
CA THR A 41 4.93 8.06 14.95
C THR A 41 5.67 7.90 13.63
N ILE A 42 5.14 7.07 12.74
CA ILE A 42 5.69 6.81 11.41
C ILE A 42 4.64 7.19 10.38
N VAL A 43 4.89 8.27 9.62
CA VAL A 43 4.00 8.69 8.53
C VAL A 43 4.45 8.02 7.24
N VAL A 44 3.57 7.24 6.64
CA VAL A 44 3.86 6.46 5.43
C VAL A 44 2.95 6.95 4.31
N LYS A 45 3.56 7.53 3.27
CA LYS A 45 2.83 7.85 2.04
C LYS A 45 2.64 6.58 1.23
N TYR A 46 1.41 6.10 1.17
CA TYR A 46 1.00 4.96 0.37
C TYR A 46 0.47 5.42 -1.00
N GLY A 47 0.99 4.85 -2.09
CA GLY A 47 0.55 5.22 -3.43
C GLY A 47 1.43 4.69 -4.56
N GLY A 48 1.00 4.96 -5.80
CA GLY A 48 1.63 4.40 -6.99
C GLY A 48 1.27 2.93 -7.18
N ASN A 49 2.17 2.14 -7.77
CA ASN A 49 1.93 0.73 -8.10
C ASN A 49 1.55 -0.14 -6.90
N ALA A 50 1.97 0.26 -5.69
CA ALA A 50 1.64 -0.42 -4.45
C ALA A 50 0.12 -0.41 -4.15
N MET A 51 -0.65 0.51 -4.73
CA MET A 51 -2.12 0.60 -4.61
C MET A 51 -2.88 -0.14 -5.72
N THR A 52 -2.20 -0.65 -6.74
CA THR A 52 -2.86 -1.32 -7.89
C THR A 52 -2.65 -2.82 -7.89
N GLU A 53 -1.51 -3.30 -7.38
CA GLU A 53 -1.19 -4.72 -7.34
C GLU A 53 -1.63 -5.36 -6.02
N GLU A 54 -2.50 -6.37 -6.09
CA GLU A 54 -3.11 -7.00 -4.91
C GLU A 54 -2.08 -7.60 -3.94
N LYS A 55 -1.00 -8.20 -4.48
CA LYS A 55 0.10 -8.72 -3.65
C LYS A 55 0.78 -7.60 -2.85
N LEU A 56 1.01 -6.44 -3.47
CA LEU A 56 1.65 -5.30 -2.81
C LEU A 56 0.74 -4.63 -1.79
N LYS A 57 -0.57 -4.57 -2.05
CA LYS A 57 -1.57 -4.11 -1.08
C LYS A 57 -1.56 -4.93 0.20
N HIS A 58 -1.64 -6.26 0.07
CA HIS A 58 -1.62 -7.16 1.22
C HIS A 58 -0.29 -7.11 1.98
N GLY A 59 0.85 -7.04 1.26
CA GLY A 59 2.16 -6.87 1.87
C GLY A 59 2.24 -5.57 2.69
N PHE A 60 1.79 -4.45 2.10
CA PHE A 60 1.77 -3.16 2.79
C PHE A 60 0.89 -3.17 4.04
N ALA A 61 -0.32 -3.71 3.94
CA ALA A 61 -1.23 -3.83 5.08
C ALA A 61 -0.61 -4.67 6.21
N ARG A 62 0.01 -5.80 5.87
CA ARG A 62 0.72 -6.66 6.83
C ARG A 62 1.85 -5.90 7.53
N ASP A 63 2.63 -5.13 6.79
CA ASP A 63 3.76 -4.38 7.34
C ASP A 63 3.29 -3.25 8.27
N VAL A 64 2.22 -2.52 7.91
CA VAL A 64 1.59 -1.51 8.78
C VAL A 64 1.09 -2.13 10.08
N ILE A 65 0.45 -3.31 10.01
CA ILE A 65 0.02 -4.05 11.20
C ILE A 65 1.23 -4.46 12.05
N LEU A 66 2.29 -4.97 11.43
CA LEU A 66 3.52 -5.35 12.14
C LEU A 66 4.12 -4.15 12.89
N LEU A 67 4.23 -2.97 12.24
CA LEU A 67 4.70 -1.74 12.88
C LEU A 67 3.88 -1.42 14.13
N LYS A 68 2.54 -1.56 14.06
CA LYS A 68 1.67 -1.34 15.23
C LYS A 68 1.90 -2.37 16.33
N LEU A 69 2.02 -3.65 15.97
CA LEU A 69 2.22 -4.76 16.91
C LEU A 69 3.55 -4.66 17.67
N VAL A 70 4.61 -4.14 17.02
CA VAL A 70 5.92 -3.94 17.64
C VAL A 70 6.04 -2.59 18.39
N GLY A 71 4.94 -1.88 18.59
CA GLY A 71 4.84 -0.71 19.46
C GLY A 71 5.07 0.63 18.77
N MET A 72 5.06 0.70 17.43
CA MET A 72 5.13 1.97 16.68
C MET A 72 3.71 2.50 16.39
N ASN A 73 3.61 3.77 16.00
CA ASN A 73 2.34 4.41 15.67
C ASN A 73 2.31 4.80 14.18
N PRO A 74 1.98 3.86 13.27
CA PRO A 74 1.91 4.15 11.86
C PRO A 74 0.71 5.06 11.53
N VAL A 75 0.93 6.02 10.64
CA VAL A 75 -0.08 6.90 10.05
C VAL A 75 0.05 6.77 8.54
N VAL A 76 -0.97 6.24 7.88
CA VAL A 76 -0.96 6.06 6.42
C VAL A 76 -1.60 7.28 5.76
N VAL A 77 -0.91 7.86 4.78
CA VAL A 77 -1.42 8.92 3.92
C VAL A 77 -1.48 8.36 2.51
N HIS A 78 -2.65 8.33 1.89
CA HIS A 78 -2.80 7.79 0.54
C HIS A 78 -3.19 8.85 -0.50
N GLY A 79 -2.93 8.54 -1.77
CA GLY A 79 -3.54 9.23 -2.89
C GLY A 79 -4.59 8.35 -3.55
N GLY A 80 -4.85 8.57 -4.84
CA GLY A 80 -5.78 7.72 -5.60
C GLY A 80 -5.80 8.07 -7.09
N GLY A 81 -4.66 8.51 -7.63
CA GLY A 81 -4.55 9.00 -9.02
C GLY A 81 -5.20 8.07 -10.04
N PRO A 82 -4.81 6.78 -10.09
CA PRO A 82 -5.39 5.81 -11.03
C PRO A 82 -6.91 5.61 -10.87
N GLN A 83 -7.41 5.63 -9.63
CA GLN A 83 -8.83 5.48 -9.32
C GLN A 83 -9.61 6.73 -9.77
N ILE A 84 -9.07 7.92 -9.55
CA ILE A 84 -9.63 9.18 -10.03
C ILE A 84 -9.70 9.19 -11.55
N ASP A 85 -8.62 8.79 -12.24
CA ASP A 85 -8.59 8.72 -13.70
C ASP A 85 -9.64 7.74 -14.24
N SER A 86 -9.81 6.59 -13.58
CA SER A 86 -10.84 5.61 -13.91
C SER A 86 -12.25 6.19 -13.75
N ALA A 87 -12.52 6.89 -12.65
CA ALA A 87 -13.80 7.52 -12.38
C ALA A 87 -14.14 8.64 -13.38
N LEU A 88 -13.18 9.53 -13.65
CA LEU A 88 -13.34 10.60 -14.65
C LEU A 88 -13.63 10.02 -16.04
N LYS A 89 -12.90 8.96 -16.45
CA LYS A 89 -13.11 8.31 -17.73
C LYS A 89 -14.52 7.71 -17.87
N ARG A 90 -15.07 7.14 -16.79
CA ARG A 90 -16.46 6.63 -16.77
C ARG A 90 -17.50 7.72 -16.94
N LEU A 91 -17.17 8.96 -16.57
CA LEU A 91 -18.01 10.15 -16.75
C LEU A 91 -17.74 10.86 -18.09
N GLY A 92 -16.88 10.29 -18.95
CA GLY A 92 -16.54 10.88 -20.25
C GLY A 92 -15.56 12.05 -20.17
N LYS A 93 -14.87 12.23 -19.03
CA LYS A 93 -13.85 13.25 -18.82
C LYS A 93 -12.44 12.69 -18.91
N GLU A 94 -11.50 13.54 -19.34
CA GLU A 94 -10.08 13.23 -19.34
C GLU A 94 -9.37 13.95 -18.19
N GLY A 95 -8.49 13.23 -17.49
CA GLY A 95 -7.63 13.80 -16.47
C GLY A 95 -6.49 14.59 -17.11
N ASN A 96 -6.49 15.91 -16.92
CA ASN A 96 -5.41 16.77 -17.40
C ASN A 96 -4.37 17.02 -16.30
N PHE A 97 -3.10 17.13 -16.70
CA PHE A 97 -2.01 17.42 -15.79
C PHE A 97 -1.15 18.58 -16.28
N VAL A 98 -0.72 19.44 -15.36
CA VAL A 98 0.26 20.50 -15.59
C VAL A 98 1.36 20.38 -14.55
N GLN A 99 2.61 20.25 -15.00
CA GLN A 99 3.78 20.14 -14.11
C GLN A 99 3.65 19.03 -13.04
N GLY A 100 3.04 17.89 -13.40
CA GLY A 100 2.83 16.77 -12.47
C GLY A 100 1.68 16.93 -11.48
N MET A 101 0.92 18.03 -11.55
CA MET A 101 -0.30 18.26 -10.76
C MET A 101 -1.53 18.09 -11.64
N ARG A 102 -2.59 17.48 -11.09
CA ARG A 102 -3.87 17.36 -11.79
C ARG A 102 -4.53 18.72 -11.87
N ILE A 103 -4.93 19.13 -13.08
CA ILE A 103 -5.83 20.26 -13.26
C ILE A 103 -7.21 19.80 -12.76
N THR A 104 -7.71 20.44 -11.72
CA THR A 104 -8.93 20.04 -11.01
C THR A 104 -9.92 21.20 -11.03
N ASP A 105 -10.87 21.16 -11.97
CA ASP A 105 -12.03 22.06 -11.98
C ASP A 105 -13.08 21.63 -10.95
N GLU A 106 -14.15 22.41 -10.79
CA GLU A 106 -15.20 22.18 -9.79
C GLU A 106 -15.79 20.77 -9.87
N GLU A 107 -16.19 20.32 -11.06
CA GLU A 107 -16.74 18.97 -11.26
C GLU A 107 -15.69 17.87 -11.08
N THR A 108 -14.42 18.13 -11.46
CA THR A 108 -13.32 17.19 -11.19
C THR A 108 -13.07 17.05 -9.68
N MET A 109 -13.22 18.14 -8.92
CA MET A 109 -13.06 18.12 -7.47
C MET A 109 -14.11 17.24 -6.79
N GLU A 110 -15.37 17.30 -7.22
CA GLU A 110 -16.43 16.41 -6.72
C GLU A 110 -16.08 14.94 -6.92
N VAL A 111 -15.56 14.59 -8.10
CA VAL A 111 -15.10 13.23 -8.40
C VAL A 111 -13.91 12.83 -7.54
N VAL A 112 -12.95 13.73 -7.35
CA VAL A 112 -11.76 13.50 -6.51
C VAL A 112 -12.17 13.22 -5.05
N GLU A 113 -13.05 14.03 -4.48
CA GLU A 113 -13.54 13.85 -3.11
C GLU A 113 -14.27 12.52 -2.94
N TRP A 114 -15.15 12.17 -3.88
CA TRP A 114 -15.88 10.91 -3.84
C TRP A 114 -14.94 9.69 -3.94
N VAL A 115 -13.97 9.72 -4.85
CA VAL A 115 -13.03 8.61 -5.02
C VAL A 115 -12.11 8.48 -3.80
N LEU A 116 -11.50 9.57 -3.36
CA LEU A 116 -10.53 9.52 -2.27
C LEU A 116 -11.19 9.22 -0.93
N GLY A 117 -12.33 9.85 -0.62
CA GLY A 117 -13.04 9.65 0.65
C GLY A 117 -13.93 8.41 0.69
N GLY A 118 -14.43 7.97 -0.47
CA GLY A 118 -15.41 6.89 -0.57
C GLY A 118 -14.82 5.55 -0.99
N GLU A 119 -14.12 5.50 -2.13
CA GLU A 119 -13.67 4.23 -2.72
C GLU A 119 -12.30 3.78 -2.18
N VAL A 120 -11.38 4.72 -1.98
CA VAL A 120 -9.98 4.38 -1.66
C VAL A 120 -9.72 4.27 -0.15
N GLN A 121 -10.45 5.01 0.67
CA GLN A 121 -10.24 5.08 2.13
C GLN A 121 -10.83 3.88 2.91
N GLN A 122 -11.62 3.01 2.27
CA GLN A 122 -12.30 1.86 2.89
C GLN A 122 -11.38 0.66 3.12
#